data_AF-A0AAQ4CVB7-F1
#
_entry.id   AF-A0AAQ4CVB7-F1
#
_cell.length_a   1.000
_cell.length_b   1.000
_cell.length_c   1.000
_cell.angle_alpha   90.00
_cell.angle_beta   90.00
_cell.angle_gamma   90.00
#
_symmetry.space_group_name_H-M   'P 1'
#
loop_
_entity.id
_entity.type
_entity.pdbx_description
1 polymer ?
#
loop_
_entity_poly.entity_id
_entity_poly.type
_entity_poly.pdbx_seq_one_letter_code
_entity_poly.pdbx_strand_id
1 'polypeptide(L)'
;MSSITSSPLPELVAWSKYFPISALLALNYIILVISLIAFAGVSGAQARLLWAMARDNFINVNWFKKLDSRKVPRNSALFNFLISLAVSIIIAFAMIKFYGYNPNTVATSWYVVATASSILWYFHHFVPEFGLFGFLQKHKEVRFSIARKYVSGLIVPIGGMALFLYTFYQGIISDLVEPYFAFVIVSAILLIGDLIYVLIKKRKGQLGESVVEYMLAESGKLS
;
A
#
# COMPACT_ATOMS: atom_id res chain seq x y z
N MET A 1 28.28 -7.40 22.49
CA MET A 1 27.38 -6.22 22.44
C MET A 1 27.40 -5.54 21.08
N SER A 2 28.56 -5.40 20.42
CA SER A 2 28.64 -4.78 19.08
C SER A 2 27.68 -5.39 18.06
N SER A 3 27.53 -6.73 18.02
CA SER A 3 26.63 -7.43 17.10
C SER A 3 25.13 -7.19 17.36
N ILE A 4 24.75 -6.87 18.60
CA ILE A 4 23.36 -6.55 18.96
C ILE A 4 23.07 -5.12 18.53
N THR A 5 23.94 -4.18 18.89
CA THR A 5 23.77 -2.75 18.61
C THR A 5 23.93 -2.41 17.12
N SER A 6 24.62 -3.24 16.35
CA SER A 6 24.77 -3.06 14.89
C SER A 6 23.76 -3.88 14.07
N SER A 7 22.84 -4.61 14.73
CA SER A 7 21.83 -5.40 14.03
C SER A 7 20.62 -4.53 13.67
N PRO A 8 20.05 -4.65 12.46
CA PRO A 8 18.75 -4.04 12.13
C PRO A 8 17.58 -4.67 12.91
N LEU A 9 17.82 -5.81 13.56
CA LEU A 9 16.90 -6.51 14.45
C LEU A 9 17.60 -6.77 15.79
N PRO A 10 17.88 -5.72 16.57
CA PRO A 10 18.68 -5.83 17.79
C PRO A 10 17.98 -6.72 18.83
N GLU A 11 16.65 -6.67 18.89
CA GLU A 11 15.85 -7.55 19.73
C GLU A 11 16.04 -9.02 19.33
N LEU A 12 15.84 -9.35 18.05
CA LEU A 12 16.02 -10.72 17.57
C LEU A 12 17.43 -11.26 17.86
N VAL A 13 18.46 -10.44 17.64
CA VAL A 13 19.87 -10.82 17.87
C VAL A 13 20.22 -10.91 19.36
N ALA A 14 19.61 -10.09 20.21
CA ALA A 14 19.80 -10.17 21.66
C ALA A 14 19.25 -11.48 22.23
N TRP A 15 18.11 -11.93 21.71
CA TRP A 15 17.41 -13.12 22.21
C TRP A 15 17.82 -14.42 21.51
N SER A 16 18.30 -14.37 20.27
CA SER A 16 18.61 -15.57 19.46
C SER A 16 19.63 -16.50 20.11
N LYS A 17 20.61 -15.96 20.84
CA LYS A 17 21.63 -16.76 21.56
C LYS A 17 21.07 -17.70 22.63
N TYR A 18 19.83 -17.49 23.09
CA TYR A 18 19.18 -18.33 24.09
C TYR A 18 18.39 -19.50 23.48
N PHE A 19 18.30 -19.56 22.15
CA PHE A 19 17.57 -20.61 21.44
C PHE A 19 18.53 -21.46 20.64
N PRO A 20 18.30 -22.79 20.55
CA PRO A 20 19.06 -23.64 19.66
C PRO A 20 18.80 -23.25 18.20
N ILE A 21 19.81 -23.41 17.34
CA ILE A 21 19.76 -23.05 15.91
C ILE A 21 18.56 -23.69 15.19
N SER A 22 18.22 -24.93 15.54
CA SER A 22 17.04 -25.63 15.01
C SER A 22 15.72 -24.93 15.35
N ALA A 23 15.57 -24.39 16.55
CA ALA A 23 14.39 -23.63 16.97
C ALA A 23 14.31 -22.28 16.24
N LEU A 24 15.45 -21.59 16.06
CA LEU A 24 15.50 -20.35 15.28
C LEU A 24 15.17 -20.58 13.80
N LEU A 25 15.60 -21.71 13.22
CA LEU A 25 15.26 -22.10 11.86
C LEU A 25 13.76 -22.39 11.73
N ALA A 26 13.18 -23.14 12.67
CA ALA A 26 11.75 -23.44 12.69
C ALA A 26 10.91 -22.15 12.84
N LEU A 27 11.33 -21.24 13.73
CA LEU A 27 10.67 -19.95 13.92
C LEU A 27 10.70 -19.11 12.63
N ASN A 28 11.83 -19.09 11.90
CA ASN A 28 11.91 -18.43 10.60
C ASN A 28 10.92 -18.98 9.59
N TYR A 29 10.74 -20.31 9.52
CA TYR A 29 9.73 -20.91 8.65
C TYR A 29 8.30 -20.53 9.06
N ILE A 30 8.00 -20.48 10.36
CA ILE A 30 6.69 -20.05 10.85
C ILE A 30 6.42 -18.58 10.50
N ILE A 31 7.40 -17.69 10.75
CA ILE A 31 7.32 -16.27 10.40
C ILE A 31 7.13 -16.10 8.89
N LEU A 32 7.84 -16.87 8.07
CA LEU A 32 7.69 -16.86 6.62
C LEU A 32 6.26 -17.24 6.22
N VAL A 33 5.70 -18.32 6.76
CA VAL A 33 4.32 -18.75 6.46
C VAL A 33 3.29 -17.71 6.89
N ILE A 34 3.40 -17.17 8.11
CA ILE A 34 2.49 -16.13 8.62
C ILE A 34 2.58 -14.88 7.75
N SER A 35 3.80 -14.47 7.40
CA SER A 35 4.04 -13.32 6.53
C SER A 35 3.41 -13.54 5.16
N LEU A 36 3.62 -14.72 4.54
CA LEU A 36 2.99 -15.08 3.27
C LEU A 36 1.47 -15.01 3.33
N ILE A 37 0.84 -15.47 4.42
CA ILE A 37 -0.61 -15.40 4.61
C ILE A 37 -1.08 -13.94 4.77
N ALA A 38 -0.43 -13.16 5.63
CA ALA A 38 -0.78 -11.77 5.90
C ALA A 38 -0.70 -10.91 4.64
N PHE A 39 0.35 -11.09 3.83
CA PHE A 39 0.51 -10.36 2.57
C PHE A 39 -0.33 -10.92 1.42
N ALA A 40 -0.56 -12.24 1.35
CA ALA A 40 -1.44 -12.84 0.36
C ALA A 40 -2.91 -12.41 0.56
N GLY A 41 -3.35 -12.21 1.81
CA GLY A 41 -4.68 -11.67 2.12
C GLY A 41 -4.93 -10.29 1.49
N VAL A 42 -3.91 -9.43 1.48
CA VAL A 42 -3.97 -8.11 0.82
C VAL A 42 -4.03 -8.25 -0.71
N SER A 43 -3.34 -9.24 -1.29
CA SER A 43 -3.29 -9.44 -2.75
C SER A 43 -4.66 -9.73 -3.39
N GLY A 44 -5.55 -10.43 -2.68
CA GLY A 44 -6.89 -10.77 -3.18
C GLY A 44 -7.81 -9.55 -3.30
N ALA A 45 -7.73 -8.61 -2.37
CA ALA A 45 -8.45 -7.34 -2.43
C ALA A 45 -7.96 -6.48 -3.61
N GLN A 46 -6.64 -6.43 -3.83
CA GLN A 46 -6.04 -5.68 -4.95
C GLN A 46 -6.46 -6.24 -6.32
N ALA A 47 -6.58 -7.55 -6.46
CA ALA A 47 -7.05 -8.18 -7.69
C ALA A 47 -8.48 -7.78 -8.06
N ARG A 48 -9.37 -7.65 -7.08
CA ARG A 48 -10.74 -7.16 -7.28
C ARG A 48 -10.79 -5.68 -7.61
N LEU A 49 -9.94 -4.86 -6.99
CA LEU A 49 -9.83 -3.44 -7.34
C LEU A 49 -9.36 -3.26 -8.78
N LEU A 50 -8.33 -3.99 -9.22
CA LEU A 50 -7.86 -3.96 -10.60
C LEU A 50 -8.95 -4.40 -11.59
N TRP A 51 -9.69 -5.46 -11.26
CA TRP A 51 -10.84 -5.89 -12.06
C TRP A 51 -11.96 -4.82 -12.10
N ALA A 52 -12.29 -4.19 -10.98
CA ALA A 52 -13.33 -3.16 -10.91
C ALA A 52 -12.94 -1.93 -11.74
N MET A 53 -11.71 -1.45 -11.59
CA MET A 53 -11.15 -0.39 -12.43
C MET A 53 -11.18 -0.75 -13.92
N ALA A 54 -10.94 -2.01 -14.26
CA ALA A 54 -11.03 -2.46 -15.64
C ALA A 54 -12.48 -2.54 -16.14
N ARG A 55 -13.39 -3.11 -15.35
CA ARG A 55 -14.83 -3.17 -15.65
C ARG A 55 -15.39 -1.78 -15.97
N ASP A 56 -14.97 -0.79 -15.18
CA ASP A 56 -15.44 0.60 -15.29
C ASP A 56 -14.65 1.41 -16.35
N ASN A 57 -13.80 0.74 -17.14
CA ASN A 57 -12.97 1.33 -18.20
C ASN A 57 -11.97 2.42 -17.72
N PHE A 58 -11.77 2.52 -16.40
CA PHE A 58 -10.69 3.32 -15.83
C PHE A 58 -9.33 2.77 -16.29
N ILE A 59 -9.17 1.44 -16.31
CA ILE A 59 -8.05 0.74 -16.97
C ILE A 59 -8.61 -0.05 -18.16
N ASN A 60 -8.38 0.41 -19.39
CA ASN A 60 -9.02 -0.19 -20.56
C ASN A 60 -8.26 -1.42 -21.09
N VAL A 61 -8.24 -2.49 -20.28
CA VAL A 61 -7.60 -3.78 -20.63
C VAL A 61 -8.64 -4.89 -20.50
N ASN A 62 -9.10 -5.42 -21.64
CA ASN A 62 -10.16 -6.43 -21.67
C ASN A 62 -9.78 -7.73 -20.94
N TRP A 63 -8.49 -8.06 -20.85
CA TRP A 63 -8.03 -9.24 -20.12
C TRP A 63 -8.35 -9.17 -18.62
N PHE A 64 -8.24 -7.98 -18.01
CA PHE A 64 -8.55 -7.76 -16.59
C PHE A 64 -10.06 -7.74 -16.29
N LYS A 65 -10.92 -7.56 -17.29
CA LYS A 65 -12.39 -7.56 -17.12
C LYS A 65 -12.97 -8.97 -16.94
N LYS A 66 -12.24 -10.01 -17.37
CA LYS A 66 -12.73 -11.39 -17.39
C LYS A 66 -12.79 -11.99 -15.99
N LEU A 67 -13.93 -12.61 -15.69
CA LEU A 67 -14.11 -13.48 -14.52
C LEU A 67 -14.04 -14.96 -14.95
N ASP A 68 -13.60 -15.82 -14.05
CA ASP A 68 -13.66 -17.28 -14.25
C ASP A 68 -15.05 -17.87 -13.94
N SER A 69 -15.19 -19.19 -14.04
CA SER A 69 -16.45 -19.90 -13.76
C SER A 69 -16.95 -19.74 -12.32
N ARG A 70 -16.10 -19.31 -11.38
CA ARG A 70 -16.42 -19.06 -9.97
C ARG A 70 -16.61 -17.58 -9.68
N LYS A 71 -16.70 -16.73 -10.72
CA LYS A 71 -16.81 -15.26 -10.61
C LYS A 71 -15.58 -14.63 -9.93
N VAL A 72 -14.39 -15.24 -10.10
CA VAL A 72 -13.13 -14.73 -9.56
C VAL A 72 -12.34 -14.01 -10.67
N PRO A 73 -11.78 -12.82 -10.42
CA PRO A 73 -10.95 -12.10 -11.39
C PRO A 73 -9.54 -12.70 -11.48
N ARG A 74 -9.44 -13.95 -11.97
CA ARG A 74 -8.19 -14.73 -11.98
C ARG A 74 -7.06 -14.05 -12.75
N ASN A 75 -7.36 -13.37 -13.86
CA ASN A 75 -6.36 -12.66 -14.66
C ASN A 75 -5.75 -11.47 -13.90
N SER A 76 -6.59 -10.68 -13.22
CA SER A 76 -6.14 -9.57 -12.39
C SER A 76 -5.32 -10.07 -11.20
N ALA A 77 -5.72 -11.19 -10.59
CA ALA A 77 -4.95 -11.82 -9.51
C ALA A 77 -3.59 -12.32 -9.99
N LEU A 78 -3.54 -12.98 -11.16
CA LEU A 78 -2.29 -13.43 -11.76
C LEU A 78 -1.36 -12.26 -12.10
N PHE A 79 -1.89 -11.19 -12.69
CA PHE A 79 -1.11 -10.00 -12.99
C PHE A 79 -0.55 -9.37 -11.72
N ASN A 80 -1.38 -9.19 -10.69
CA ASN A 80 -0.94 -8.66 -9.41
C ASN A 80 0.19 -9.52 -8.81
N PHE A 81 0.03 -10.84 -8.82
CA PHE A 81 1.06 -11.77 -8.36
C PHE A 81 2.37 -11.64 -9.15
N LEU A 82 2.31 -11.61 -10.49
CA LEU A 82 3.50 -11.51 -11.33
C LEU A 82 4.24 -10.19 -11.13
N ILE A 83 3.51 -9.07 -11.01
CA ILE A 83 4.10 -7.76 -10.74
C ILE A 83 4.74 -7.73 -9.35
N SER A 84 4.04 -8.20 -8.32
CA SER A 84 4.61 -8.28 -6.96
C SER A 84 5.86 -9.15 -6.92
N LEU A 85 5.83 -10.33 -7.56
CA LEU A 85 6.98 -11.22 -7.64
C LEU A 85 8.15 -10.56 -8.36
N ALA A 86 7.91 -9.93 -9.52
CA ALA A 86 8.95 -9.24 -10.28
C ALA A 86 9.58 -8.11 -9.47
N VAL A 87 8.77 -7.28 -8.80
CA VAL A 87 9.26 -6.19 -7.93
C VAL A 87 10.09 -6.76 -6.77
N SER A 88 9.60 -7.80 -6.07
CA SER A 88 10.36 -8.44 -4.99
C SER A 88 11.71 -8.98 -5.46
N ILE A 89 11.76 -9.63 -6.63
CA ILE A 89 12.99 -10.14 -7.23
C ILE A 89 13.95 -8.99 -7.56
N ILE A 90 13.47 -7.93 -8.22
CA ILE A 90 14.27 -6.76 -8.59
C ILE A 90 14.89 -6.11 -7.35
N ILE A 91 14.09 -5.92 -6.29
CA ILE A 91 14.55 -5.33 -5.04
C ILE A 91 15.59 -6.23 -4.37
N ALA A 92 15.31 -7.53 -4.24
CA ALA A 92 16.25 -8.47 -3.65
C ALA A 92 17.59 -8.49 -4.41
N PHE A 93 17.56 -8.52 -5.74
CA PHE A 93 18.79 -8.46 -6.56
C PHE A 93 19.52 -7.12 -6.41
N ALA A 94 18.81 -5.99 -6.41
CA ALA A 94 19.42 -4.68 -6.20
C ALA A 94 20.10 -4.62 -4.82
N MET A 95 19.41 -5.08 -3.78
CA MET A 95 19.94 -5.11 -2.42
C MET A 95 21.17 -6.02 -2.29
N ILE A 96 21.14 -7.22 -2.86
CA ILE A 96 22.29 -8.13 -2.89
C ILE A 96 23.46 -7.51 -3.67
N LYS A 97 23.19 -6.83 -4.79
CA LYS A 97 24.22 -6.20 -5.61
C LYS A 97 24.94 -5.06 -4.88
N PHE A 98 24.20 -4.22 -4.14
CA PHE A 98 24.78 -3.04 -3.47
C PHE A 98 25.28 -3.32 -2.05
N TYR A 99 24.65 -4.25 -1.31
CA TYR A 99 24.95 -4.50 0.11
C TYR A 99 25.48 -5.92 0.38
N GLY A 100 25.62 -6.75 -0.65
CA GLY A 100 26.10 -8.13 -0.54
C GLY A 100 25.05 -9.10 0.03
N TYR A 101 25.24 -10.40 -0.21
CA TYR A 101 24.36 -11.42 0.36
C TYR A 101 24.73 -11.73 1.81
N ASN A 102 23.89 -11.30 2.75
CA ASN A 102 23.98 -11.64 4.17
C ASN A 102 22.59 -11.50 4.84
N PRO A 103 22.38 -12.06 6.05
CA PRO A 103 21.08 -12.00 6.73
C PRO A 103 20.53 -10.59 6.97
N ASN A 104 21.41 -9.60 7.21
CA ASN A 104 20.99 -8.21 7.39
C ASN A 104 20.44 -7.64 6.08
N THR A 105 21.12 -7.88 4.95
CA THR A 105 20.63 -7.45 3.63
C THR A 105 19.26 -8.06 3.31
N VAL A 106 19.04 -9.33 3.66
CA VAL A 106 17.73 -9.99 3.46
C VAL A 106 16.65 -9.34 4.31
N ALA A 107 16.92 -9.10 5.59
CA ALA A 107 15.99 -8.41 6.49
C ALA A 107 15.69 -6.98 6.02
N THR A 108 16.73 -6.21 5.68
CA THR A 108 16.59 -4.83 5.17
C THR A 108 15.82 -4.81 3.85
N SER A 109 16.03 -5.77 2.94
CA SER A 109 15.26 -5.88 1.69
C SER A 109 13.77 -6.03 1.95
N TRP A 110 13.41 -6.80 2.97
CA TRP A 110 12.02 -6.97 3.39
C TRP A 110 11.45 -5.67 3.97
N TYR A 111 12.18 -5.02 4.89
CA TYR A 111 11.77 -3.74 5.47
C TYR A 111 11.55 -2.66 4.41
N VAL A 112 12.42 -2.60 3.41
CA VAL A 112 12.30 -1.69 2.27
C VAL A 112 10.98 -1.86 1.52
N VAL A 113 10.62 -3.11 1.19
CA VAL A 113 9.35 -3.42 0.52
C VAL A 113 8.16 -3.02 1.40
N ALA A 114 8.25 -3.31 2.70
CA ALA A 114 7.22 -2.95 3.68
C ALA A 114 7.06 -1.44 3.80
N THR A 115 8.16 -0.66 3.80
CA THR A 115 8.13 0.80 3.82
C THR A 115 7.44 1.36 2.58
N ALA A 116 7.82 0.91 1.38
CA ALA A 116 7.19 1.36 0.14
C ALA A 116 5.69 1.04 0.11
N SER A 117 5.32 -0.19 0.52
CA SER A 117 3.92 -0.60 0.65
C SER A 117 3.17 0.28 1.66
N SER A 118 3.80 0.63 2.78
CA SER A 118 3.18 1.47 3.81
C SER A 118 2.92 2.89 3.32
N ILE A 119 3.87 3.49 2.59
CA ILE A 119 3.69 4.81 1.96
C ILE A 119 2.48 4.76 1.01
N LEU A 120 2.48 3.83 0.06
CA LEU A 120 1.40 3.70 -0.93
C LEU A 120 0.04 3.41 -0.26
N TRP A 121 0.04 2.56 0.76
CA TRP A 121 -1.15 2.25 1.56
C TRP A 121 -1.70 3.49 2.28
N TYR A 122 -0.82 4.30 2.87
CA TYR A 122 -1.21 5.55 3.49
C TYR A 122 -1.87 6.51 2.49
N PHE A 123 -1.30 6.69 1.31
CA PHE A 123 -1.91 7.51 0.27
C PHE A 123 -3.24 6.93 -0.22
N HIS A 124 -3.34 5.61 -0.39
CA HIS A 124 -4.58 4.93 -0.74
C HIS A 124 -5.72 5.22 0.25
N HIS A 125 -5.41 5.35 1.55
CA HIS A 125 -6.41 5.68 2.58
C HIS A 125 -6.64 7.17 2.77
N PHE A 126 -5.60 8.00 2.69
CA PHE A 126 -5.76 9.44 2.90
C PHE A 126 -6.48 10.13 1.75
N VAL A 127 -6.26 9.73 0.50
CA VAL A 127 -6.89 10.40 -0.66
C VAL A 127 -8.42 10.39 -0.54
N PRO A 128 -9.09 9.25 -0.26
CA PRO A 128 -10.53 9.24 -0.01
C PRO A 128 -10.97 10.11 1.17
N GLU A 129 -10.20 10.11 2.28
CA GLU A 129 -10.52 10.86 3.49
C GLU A 129 -10.45 12.38 3.26
N PHE A 130 -9.43 12.87 2.55
CA PHE A 130 -9.36 14.28 2.13
C PHE A 130 -10.43 14.62 1.09
N GLY A 131 -10.80 13.66 0.24
CA GLY A 131 -11.88 13.81 -0.73
C GLY A 131 -13.27 13.96 -0.08
N LEU A 132 -13.49 13.29 1.06
CA LEU A 132 -14.78 13.23 1.74
C LEU A 132 -15.29 14.62 2.15
N PHE A 133 -14.44 15.47 2.72
CA PHE A 133 -14.87 16.79 3.16
C PHE A 133 -15.31 17.67 1.99
N GLY A 134 -14.52 17.70 0.92
CA GLY A 134 -14.87 18.42 -0.31
C GLY A 134 -16.14 17.88 -0.95
N PHE A 135 -16.33 16.56 -0.93
CA PHE A 135 -17.55 15.90 -1.39
C PHE A 135 -18.78 16.36 -0.57
N LEU A 136 -18.73 16.26 0.76
CA LEU A 136 -19.83 16.66 1.65
C LEU A 136 -20.14 18.17 1.61
N GLN A 137 -19.19 19.01 1.22
CA GLN A 137 -19.46 20.44 0.99
C GLN A 137 -20.28 20.70 -0.27
N LYS A 138 -20.04 19.91 -1.33
CA LYS A 138 -20.77 20.01 -2.60
C LYS A 138 -22.16 19.37 -2.51
N HIS A 139 -22.25 18.26 -1.80
CA HIS A 139 -23.45 17.41 -1.69
C HIS A 139 -24.19 17.66 -0.37
N LYS A 140 -24.90 18.79 -0.28
CA LYS A 140 -25.61 19.23 0.95
C LYS A 140 -26.81 18.35 1.31
N GLU A 141 -27.33 17.63 0.32
CA GLU A 141 -28.38 16.61 0.45
C GLU A 141 -27.95 15.43 1.32
N VAL A 142 -26.64 15.18 1.42
CA VAL A 142 -26.08 14.16 2.31
C VAL A 142 -26.11 14.66 3.75
N ARG A 143 -27.09 14.20 4.52
CA ARG A 143 -27.23 14.54 5.95
C ARG A 143 -26.04 13.99 6.76
N PHE A 144 -25.07 14.86 7.02
CA PHE A 144 -23.93 14.62 7.91
C PHE A 144 -23.95 15.67 9.03
N SER A 145 -23.76 15.27 10.28
CA SER A 145 -23.69 16.25 11.36
C SER A 145 -22.47 17.16 11.17
N ILE A 146 -22.61 18.44 11.51
CA ILE A 146 -21.54 19.43 11.35
C ILE A 146 -20.28 18.94 12.06
N ALA A 147 -20.41 18.51 13.33
CA ALA A 147 -19.32 17.96 14.11
C ALA A 147 -18.64 16.78 13.40
N ARG A 148 -19.41 15.78 12.94
CA ARG A 148 -18.85 14.60 12.25
C ARG A 148 -18.14 14.99 10.96
N LYS A 149 -18.71 15.92 10.17
CA LYS A 149 -18.12 16.39 8.91
C LYS A 149 -16.73 16.99 9.13
N TYR A 150 -16.57 17.88 10.11
CA TYR A 150 -15.26 18.50 10.39
C TYR A 150 -14.29 17.53 11.05
N VAL A 151 -14.76 16.71 11.99
CA VAL A 151 -13.89 15.75 12.69
C VAL A 151 -13.38 14.67 11.73
N SER A 152 -14.28 13.95 11.03
CA SER A 152 -13.88 12.84 10.17
C SER A 152 -13.34 13.30 8.83
N GLY A 153 -13.84 14.40 8.26
CA GLY A 153 -13.42 14.86 6.94
C GLY A 153 -12.20 15.78 6.93
N LEU A 154 -11.81 16.37 8.06
CA LEU A 154 -10.73 17.37 8.09
C LEU A 154 -9.74 17.16 9.23
N ILE A 155 -10.21 17.16 10.48
CA ILE A 155 -9.31 17.13 11.66
C ILE A 155 -8.56 15.80 11.73
N VAL A 156 -9.25 14.67 11.67
CA VAL A 156 -8.62 13.34 11.73
C VAL A 156 -7.68 13.10 10.55
N PRO A 157 -8.05 13.40 9.29
CA PRO A 157 -7.13 13.24 8.16
C PRO A 157 -5.88 14.13 8.27
N ILE A 158 -6.00 15.39 8.67
CA ILE A 158 -4.85 16.29 8.89
C ILE A 158 -3.96 15.78 10.02
N GLY A 159 -4.55 15.41 11.16
CA GLY A 159 -3.81 14.89 12.30
C GLY A 159 -3.08 13.59 11.98
N GLY A 160 -3.76 12.68 11.26
CA GLY A 160 -3.17 11.44 10.76
C GLY A 160 -2.01 11.69 9.79
N MET A 161 -2.17 12.64 8.86
CA MET A 161 -1.12 13.01 7.91
C MET A 161 0.09 13.63 8.64
N ALA A 162 -0.14 14.50 9.63
CA ALA A 162 0.93 15.07 10.44
C ALA A 162 1.70 13.99 11.22
N LEU A 163 0.99 13.04 11.83
CA LEU A 163 1.62 11.89 12.51
C LEU A 163 2.41 11.01 11.54
N PHE A 164 1.86 10.75 10.36
CA PHE A 164 2.55 10.03 9.30
C PHE A 164 3.84 10.76 8.89
N LEU A 165 3.76 12.05 8.57
CA LEU A 165 4.95 12.84 8.20
C LEU A 165 6.01 12.88 9.30
N TYR A 166 5.60 12.99 10.56
CA TYR A 166 6.52 12.97 11.70
C TYR A 166 7.21 11.62 11.86
N THR A 167 6.44 10.53 11.90
CA THR A 167 6.99 9.17 12.04
C THR A 167 7.84 8.78 10.84
N PHE A 168 7.44 9.22 9.64
CA PHE A 168 8.20 9.04 8.41
C PHE A 168 9.52 9.80 8.43
N TYR A 169 9.52 11.06 8.87
CA TYR A 169 10.74 11.85 8.99
C TYR A 169 11.72 11.21 9.98
N GLN A 170 11.24 10.88 11.18
CA GLN A 170 12.07 10.26 12.23
C GLN A 170 12.61 8.90 11.78
N GLY A 171 11.74 8.01 11.31
CA GLY A 171 12.12 6.63 11.00
C GLY A 171 12.88 6.48 9.68
N ILE A 172 12.43 7.13 8.61
CA ILE A 172 12.90 6.86 7.24
C ILE A 172 13.92 7.88 6.75
N ILE A 173 13.68 9.17 7.00
CA ILE A 173 14.53 10.24 6.46
C ILE A 173 15.73 10.54 7.38
N SER A 174 15.55 10.47 8.69
CA SER A 174 16.62 10.77 9.66
C SER A 174 17.51 9.55 9.90
N ASP A 175 16.94 8.42 10.31
CA ASP A 175 17.72 7.35 10.93
C ASP A 175 18.11 6.21 9.96
N LEU A 176 17.29 5.95 8.94
CA LEU A 176 17.44 4.80 8.03
C LEU A 176 17.77 5.20 6.58
N VAL A 177 18.31 6.40 6.35
CA VAL A 177 18.48 7.09 5.04
C VAL A 177 18.62 6.15 3.81
N GLU A 178 19.60 5.25 3.78
CA GLU A 178 19.73 4.25 2.71
C GLU A 178 19.53 2.83 3.23
N PRO A 179 18.84 1.94 2.50
CA PRO A 179 18.27 2.10 1.14
C PRO A 179 16.88 2.78 1.08
N TYR A 180 16.30 3.14 2.22
CA TYR A 180 14.87 3.46 2.34
C TYR A 180 14.47 4.69 1.54
N PHE A 181 15.31 5.74 1.52
CA PHE A 181 15.07 6.97 0.77
C PHE A 181 14.90 6.75 -0.73
N ALA A 182 15.63 5.80 -1.33
CA ALA A 182 15.46 5.46 -2.75
C ALA A 182 14.03 4.96 -3.04
N PHE A 183 13.45 4.19 -2.13
CA PHE A 183 12.09 3.68 -2.26
C PHE A 183 11.02 4.72 -1.95
N VAL A 184 11.34 5.71 -1.12
CA VAL A 184 10.52 6.92 -0.98
C VAL A 184 10.41 7.64 -2.31
N ILE A 185 11.53 7.86 -3.00
CA ILE A 185 11.55 8.51 -4.31
C ILE A 185 10.73 7.71 -5.32
N VAL A 186 10.92 6.38 -5.39
CA VAL A 186 10.13 5.51 -6.27
C VAL A 186 8.64 5.62 -5.96
N SER A 187 8.25 5.59 -4.69
CA SER A 187 6.85 5.73 -4.28
C SER A 187 6.27 7.08 -4.68
N ALA A 188 7.03 8.17 -4.52
CA ALA A 188 6.63 9.51 -4.94
C ALA A 188 6.44 9.60 -6.47
N ILE A 189 7.34 9.00 -7.25
CA ILE A 189 7.22 8.94 -8.72
C ILE A 189 5.95 8.21 -9.13
N LEU A 190 5.63 7.07 -8.49
CA LEU A 190 4.40 6.32 -8.75
C LEU A 190 3.16 7.16 -8.44
N LEU A 191 3.12 7.84 -7.29
CA LEU A 191 2.00 8.71 -6.92
C LEU A 191 1.80 9.87 -7.90
N ILE A 192 2.90 10.47 -8.37
CA ILE A 192 2.85 11.51 -9.41
C ILE A 192 2.32 10.93 -10.72
N GLY A 193 2.77 9.73 -11.11
CA GLY A 193 2.29 8.99 -12.28
C GLY A 193 0.78 8.74 -12.21
N ASP A 194 0.28 8.26 -11.07
CA ASP A 194 -1.15 8.03 -10.84
C ASP A 194 -1.96 9.33 -10.93
N LEU A 195 -1.47 10.41 -10.32
CA LEU A 195 -2.09 11.73 -10.42
C LEU A 195 -2.17 12.20 -11.87
N ILE A 196 -1.08 12.10 -12.62
CA ILE A 196 -1.05 12.45 -14.05
C ILE A 196 -2.05 11.61 -14.84
N TYR A 197 -2.09 10.30 -14.60
CA TYR A 197 -3.02 9.39 -15.26
C TYR A 197 -4.49 9.77 -15.01
N VAL A 198 -4.84 10.05 -13.75
CA VAL A 198 -6.18 10.53 -13.36
C VAL A 198 -6.51 11.85 -14.04
N LEU A 199 -5.57 12.82 -14.07
CA LEU A 199 -5.78 14.11 -14.72
C LEU A 199 -5.98 13.98 -16.24
N ILE A 200 -5.24 13.07 -16.90
CA ILE A 200 -5.43 12.77 -18.32
C ILE A 200 -6.83 12.18 -18.56
N LYS A 201 -7.23 11.20 -17.74
CA LYS A 201 -8.57 10.58 -17.82
C LYS A 201 -9.68 11.61 -17.59
N LYS A 202 -9.48 12.52 -16.62
CA LYS A 202 -10.39 13.64 -16.35
C LYS A 202 -10.56 14.53 -17.56
N ARG A 203 -9.46 14.97 -18.17
CA ARG A 203 -9.48 15.84 -19.37
C ARG A 203 -10.18 15.17 -20.56
N LYS A 204 -10.11 13.84 -20.66
CA LYS A 204 -10.78 13.05 -21.71
C LYS A 204 -12.22 12.67 -21.40
N GLY A 205 -12.76 13.04 -20.22
CA GLY A 205 -14.10 12.62 -19.79
C GLY A 205 -14.22 11.12 -19.54
N GLN A 206 -13.12 10.45 -19.18
CA GLN A 206 -13.03 8.98 -19.07
C GLN A 206 -12.87 8.49 -17.61
N LEU A 207 -13.25 9.29 -16.62
CA LEU A 207 -13.16 8.88 -15.21
C LEU A 207 -14.21 7.84 -14.82
N GLY A 208 -15.30 7.74 -15.60
CA GLY A 208 -16.47 6.96 -15.21
C GLY A 208 -17.35 7.69 -14.19
N GLU A 209 -18.40 7.02 -13.72
CA GLU A 209 -19.28 7.53 -12.67
C GLU A 209 -18.70 7.25 -11.28
N SER A 210 -18.92 8.18 -10.35
CA SER A 210 -18.56 7.96 -8.95
C SER A 210 -19.49 6.94 -8.32
N VAL A 211 -18.95 5.84 -7.79
CA VAL A 211 -19.73 4.84 -7.03
C VAL A 211 -20.45 5.48 -5.84
N VAL A 212 -19.88 6.52 -5.24
CA VAL A 212 -20.51 7.24 -4.12
C VAL A 212 -21.73 8.02 -4.58
N GLU A 213 -21.65 8.69 -5.74
CA GLU A 213 -22.79 9.41 -6.32
C GLU A 213 -23.88 8.42 -6.77
N TYR A 214 -23.49 7.34 -7.43
CA TYR A 214 -24.39 6.24 -7.81
C TYR A 214 -25.15 5.67 -6.61
N MET A 215 -24.44 5.32 -5.53
CA MET A 215 -25.05 4.78 -4.31
C MET A 215 -25.98 5.78 -3.62
N LEU A 216 -25.64 7.07 -3.66
CA LEU A 216 -26.49 8.13 -3.11
C LEU A 216 -27.76 8.34 -3.94
N ALA A 217 -27.65 8.26 -5.27
CA ALA A 217 -28.80 8.30 -6.18
C ALA A 217 -29.73 7.09 -5.96
N GLU A 218 -29.18 5.87 -5.87
CA GLU A 218 -29.97 4.68 -5.52
C GLU A 218 -30.65 4.79 -4.14
N SER A 219 -30.00 5.47 -3.18
CA SER A 219 -30.58 5.70 -1.86
C SER A 219 -31.69 6.75 -1.84
N GLY A 220 -32.03 7.36 -2.99
CA GLY A 220 -33.02 8.42 -3.11
C GLY A 220 -32.58 9.76 -2.52
N LYS A 221 -31.27 9.94 -2.28
CA LYS A 221 -30.70 11.16 -1.67
C LYS A 221 -30.14 12.13 -2.70
N LEU A 222 -29.79 11.66 -3.89
CA LEU A 222 -29.48 12.46 -5.07
C LEU A 222 -30.62 12.26 -6.07
N SER A 223 -31.42 13.30 -6.31
CA SER A 223 -32.48 13.36 -7.33
C SER A 223 -32.05 14.28 -8.47
#